data_AF-A0A6N4UW83-F1
#
_entry.id   AF-A0A6N4UW83-F1
#
_cell.length_a   1.000
_cell.length_b   1.000
_cell.length_c   1.000
_cell.angle_alpha   90.00
_cell.angle_beta   90.00
_cell.angle_gamma   90.00
#
_symmetry.space_group_name_H-M   'P 1'
#
loop_
_entity.id
_entity.type
_entity.pdbx_description
1 polymer ?
#
loop_
_entity_poly.entity_id
_entity_poly.type
_entity_poly.pdbx_seq_one_letter_code
_entity_poly.pdbx_strand_id
1 'polypeptide(L)' 'MLEFVVDLDGIHIEGVDIICWNDDHQITSFKVMVRPLQGLQKVMAGMGEVFVRMGVIAPPPGSEG' A
#
# COMPACT_ATOMS: atom_id res chain seq x y z
N MET A 1 -15.22 10.77 2.27
CA MET A 1 -14.43 10.41 1.07
C MET A 1 -12.98 10.44 1.48
N LEU A 2 -12.34 9.27 1.60
CA LEU A 2 -10.92 9.13 1.94
C LEU A 2 -10.17 8.81 0.66
N GLU A 3 -10.06 9.79 -0.22
CA GLU A 3 -9.35 9.68 -1.49
C GLU A 3 -7.97 10.32 -1.37
N PHE A 4 -6.99 9.77 -2.09
CA PHE A 4 -5.66 10.32 -2.19
C PHE A 4 -5.19 10.37 -3.64
N VAL A 5 -4.28 11.30 -3.88
CA VAL A 5 -3.60 11.47 -5.16
C VAL A 5 -2.11 11.58 -4.88
N VAL A 6 -1.30 10.88 -5.66
CA VAL A 6 0.16 10.94 -5.57
C VAL A 6 0.78 10.82 -6.95
N ASP A 7 1.75 11.68 -7.25
CA ASP A 7 2.62 11.55 -8.40
C ASP A 7 3.87 10.79 -7.99
N LEU A 8 4.10 9.62 -8.60
CA LEU A 8 5.24 8.75 -8.29
C LEU A 8 5.91 8.29 -9.58
N ASP A 9 7.19 8.61 -9.75
CA ASP A 9 7.99 8.28 -10.94
C ASP A 9 7.31 8.71 -12.28
N GLY A 10 6.60 9.83 -12.27
CA GLY A 10 5.84 10.32 -13.43
C GLY A 10 4.50 9.61 -13.68
N ILE A 11 4.08 8.71 -12.78
CA ILE A 11 2.76 8.07 -12.80
C ILE A 11 1.84 8.85 -11.86
N HIS A 12 0.73 9.34 -12.39
CA HIS A 12 -0.35 9.91 -11.58
C HIS A 12 -1.18 8.77 -11.00
N ILE A 13 -1.19 8.66 -9.67
CA ILE A 13 -1.87 7.59 -8.94
C ILE A 13 -3.00 8.21 -8.13
N GLU A 14 -4.16 7.58 -8.19
CA GLU A 14 -5.31 7.89 -7.37
C GLU A 14 -5.70 6.65 -6.56
N GLY A 15 -6.19 6.85 -5.35
CA GLY A 15 -6.71 5.75 -4.56
C GLY A 15 -7.77 6.17 -3.55
N VAL A 16 -8.44 5.17 -2.99
CA VAL A 16 -9.45 5.36 -1.96
C VAL A 16 -9.28 4.32 -0.87
N ASP A 17 -9.38 4.79 0.38
CA ASP A 17 -9.46 3.94 1.57
C ASP A 17 -10.93 3.67 1.90
N ILE A 18 -11.27 2.39 1.96
CA ILE A 18 -12.59 1.88 2.33
C ILE A 18 -12.44 1.21 3.68
N ILE A 19 -12.95 1.86 4.72
CA ILE A 19 -12.82 1.44 6.11
C ILE A 19 -14.22 1.11 6.65
N CYS A 20 -14.34 -0.04 7.33
CA CYS A 20 -15.55 -0.42 8.06
C CYS A 20 -15.24 -0.45 9.56
N TRP A 21 -16.21 -0.02 10.37
CA TRP A 21 -16.14 -0.04 11.83
C TRP A 21 -17.25 -0.90 12.43
N ASN A 22 -17.01 -1.49 13.59
CA ASN A 22 -18.06 -2.07 14.43
C ASN A 22 -18.66 -1.03 15.38
N ASP A 23 -19.63 -1.46 16.18
CA ASP A 23 -20.31 -0.63 17.18
C ASP A 23 -19.37 -0.13 18.29
N ASP A 24 -18.25 -0.83 18.53
CA ASP A 24 -17.20 -0.44 19.48
C ASP A 24 -16.18 0.56 18.89
N HIS A 25 -16.48 1.15 17.72
CA HIS A 25 -15.59 2.07 16.99
C HIS A 25 -14.23 1.49 16.60
N GLN A 26 -14.11 0.17 16.49
CA GLN A 26 -12.90 -0.52 16.04
C GLN A 26 -12.98 -0.78 14.53
N ILE A 27 -11.83 -0.70 13.85
CA ILE A 27 -11.73 -1.03 12.42
C ILE A 27 -11.88 -2.54 12.24
N THR A 28 -12.89 -2.97 11.48
CA THR A 28 -13.14 -4.38 11.14
C THR A 28 -12.73 -4.74 9.72
N SER A 29 -12.62 -3.74 8.84
CA SER A 29 -12.10 -3.93 7.48
C SER A 29 -11.38 -2.68 7.02
N PHE A 30 -10.25 -2.87 6.34
CA PHE A 30 -9.49 -1.82 5.69
C PHE A 30 -9.13 -2.30 4.29
N LYS A 31 -9.69 -1.66 3.26
CA LYS A 31 -9.42 -1.98 1.86
C LYS A 31 -8.91 -0.73 1.15
N VAL A 32 -7.86 -0.89 0.36
CA VAL A 32 -7.32 0.17 -0.48
C VAL A 32 -7.58 -0.21 -1.94
N MET A 33 -8.18 0.72 -2.69
CA MET A 33 -8.29 0.61 -4.14
C MET A 33 -7.35 1.63 -4.75
N VAL A 34 -6.53 1.22 -5.72
CA VAL A 34 -5.54 2.07 -6.38
C VAL A 34 -5.71 1.99 -7.89
N ARG A 35 -5.60 3.14 -8.56
CA ARG A 35 -5.51 3.25 -10.02
C ARG A 35 -4.37 4.20 -10.42
N PRO A 36 -3.79 4.03 -11.62
CA PRO A 36 -3.93 2.89 -12.51
C PRO A 36 -3.20 1.64 -11.96
N LEU A 37 -3.31 0.49 -12.65
CA LEU A 37 -2.64 -0.76 -12.25
C LEU A 37 -1.12 -0.59 -12.05
N GLN A 38 -0.48 0.25 -12.86
CA GLN A 38 0.95 0.57 -12.70
C GLN A 38 1.24 1.27 -11.36
N GLY A 39 0.30 2.11 -10.89
CA GLY A 39 0.39 2.73 -9.56
C GLY A 39 0.30 1.70 -8.45
N LEU A 40 -0.63 0.73 -8.56
CA LEU A 40 -0.73 -0.38 -7.62
C LEU A 40 0.58 -1.18 -7.55
N GLN A 41 1.19 -1.50 -8.69
CA GLN A 41 2.46 -2.23 -8.75
C GLN A 41 3.59 -1.47 -8.04
N LYS A 42 3.65 -0.13 -8.17
CA LYS A 42 4.62 0.71 -7.47
C LYS A 42 4.41 0.72 -5.96
N VAL A 43 3.16 0.84 -5.52
CA VAL A 43 2.81 0.76 -4.09
C VAL A 43 3.22 -0.58 -3.50
N MET A 44 2.93 -1.69 -4.19
CA MET A 44 3.31 -3.04 -3.75
C MET A 44 4.83 -3.20 -3.61
N ALA A 45 5.60 -2.68 -4.57
CA ALA A 45 7.07 -2.72 -4.51
C ALA A 45 7.61 -1.94 -3.30
N GLY A 46 7.17 -0.70 -3.11
CA GLY A 46 7.59 0.12 -1.97
C GLY A 46 7.19 -0.45 -0.61
N MET A 47 5.99 -1.05 -0.50
CA MET A 47 5.58 -1.77 0.72
C MET A 47 6.51 -2.96 1.01
N GLY A 48 6.90 -3.71 -0.01
CA GLY A 48 7.85 -4.82 0.14
C GLY A 48 9.18 -4.37 0.74
N GLU A 49 9.77 -3.30 0.22
CA GLU A 49 11.03 -2.71 0.74
C GLU A 49 10.88 -2.26 2.20
N VAL A 50 9.77 -1.61 2.54
CA VAL A 50 9.50 -1.14 3.90
C VAL A 50 9.37 -2.32 4.86
N PHE A 51 8.67 -3.40 4.47
CA PHE A 51 8.51 -4.59 5.31
C PHE A 51 9.84 -5.31 5.56
N VAL A 52 10.73 -5.39 4.56
CA VAL A 52 12.09 -5.90 4.75
C VAL A 52 12.85 -5.03 5.75
N ARG A 53 12.83 -3.69 5.59
CA ARG A 53 13.50 -2.75 6.50
C ARG A 53 12.98 -2.84 7.93
N MET A 54 11.69 -3.14 8.10
CA MET A 54 11.05 -3.30 9.42
C MET A 54 11.23 -4.71 10.00
N GLY A 55 11.81 -5.66 9.26
CA GLY A 55 11.94 -7.06 9.69
C GLY A 55 10.60 -7.81 9.76
N VAL A 56 9.56 -7.30 9.07
CA VAL A 56 8.23 -7.95 9.01
C VAL A 56 8.26 -9.13 8.03
N ILE A 57 9.08 -9.04 6.98
CA ILE A 57 9.34 -10.13 6.03
C ILE A 57 10.84 -10.29 5.83
N ALA A 58 11.29 -11.50 5.55
CA ALA A 58 12.68 -11.75 5.15
C ALA A 58 12.96 -11.12 3.77
N PRO A 59 14.20 -10.66 3.51
CA PRO A 59 14.61 -10.25 2.18
C PRO A 59 14.44 -11.41 1.19
N PRO A 60 14.14 -11.12 -0.09
CA PRO A 60 14.11 -12.16 -1.11
C PRO A 60 15.49 -12.85 -1.22
N PRO A 61 15.55 -14.18 -1.45
CA PRO A 61 16.81 -14.90 -1.56
C PRO A 61 17.70 -14.29 -2.66
N GLY A 62 18.97 -14.02 -2.32
CA GLY A 62 19.94 -13.46 -3.27
C GLY A 62 20.04 -11.93 -3.32
N SER A 63 19.39 -11.20 -2.40
CA SER A 63 19.55 -9.74 -2.26
C SER A 63 20.70 -9.31 -1.33
N GLU A 64 21.49 -10.26 -0.82
CA GLU A 64 22.70 -9.97 -0.04
C GLU A 64 23.86 -9.68 -1.02
N GLY A 65 24.13 -8.40 -1.24
CA GLY A 65 25.27 -7.87 -1.98
C GLY A 65 25.87 -6.68 -1.25
#